data_AF-B0CUG8-F1
#
_entry.id   AF-B0CUG8-F1
#
_cell.length_a   1.000
_cell.length_b   1.000
_cell.length_c   1.000
_cell.angle_alpha   90.00
_cell.angle_beta   90.00
_cell.angle_gamma   90.00
#
_symmetry.space_group_name_H-M   'P 1'
#
loop_
_entity.id
_entity.type
_entity.pdbx_description
1 polymer ?
#
loop_
_entity_poly.entity_id
_entity_poly.type
_entity_poly.pdbx_seq_one_letter_code
_entity_poly.pdbx_strand_id
1 'polypeptide(L)'
;MSSPSSSSSLFHGSPERLLPEKHDHMAVDDPPTSTSPKAPFVQAIISDRVPRLPVQKKHPSTMFLSSSRLNELPSHHSPSTHMASGLSTKQILSQGALVPTLIKNIVSSSPQKCSWAGPLELRHHTGATQSRTMQFICNIGLFKKTTPKFKRLEMANILSELKKVQLMSFHDVEDFYIISQSCKPPCQFGQFGPRTPRDAALFSLVIKMMTRARKVALLPLTSHGHLIGHIIFLPEALQANIHNFLQVPSNFNGVTGESLTAAIILWTLQHRTPYLSPFKKFPQRLITDVPKIKHQENFLQARKKLILAIQMLGFPHKLYEFFHDTVKDRTFSIWWKTLNDSEASALETSRLQDILETTYARHVGYEKNARVIFVHVSSLETIHMIPKLVNRRQGYPRRVQFYTYGTSEAIPKVLWGIREIYPCGGVVTFTPCAFLKNPLQVMDTLRKIHKHPLWISYILPQALGMLAKLSCMVGDGDPLILKKYDDLHFPYTWVLKAIEEGVVALLTSPQKVNDGWIQDFFKLQPPSARDALEIAIGGLEAKFKNAPVFQWNGLIEKAIESDLKEMQKELGIMMEYRRYVIITSDEDHKLRQSEIGVEWVNISKFKFEDDFYLK
;
A
#
# COMPACT_ATOMS: atom_id res chain seq x y z
N MET A 1 -13.79 70.02 -10.38
CA MET A 1 -12.34 69.87 -10.11
C MET A 1 -11.85 68.79 -11.04
N SER A 2 -10.98 69.20 -11.95
CA SER A 2 -10.77 68.57 -13.25
C SER A 2 -9.29 68.21 -13.38
N SER A 3 -9.01 66.96 -13.77
CA SER A 3 -7.84 66.56 -14.58
C SER A 3 -6.43 66.72 -13.95
N PRO A 4 -5.32 66.25 -14.58
CA PRO A 4 -5.04 65.00 -15.29
C PRO A 4 -3.59 64.48 -15.08
N SER A 5 -3.11 63.65 -16.02
CA SER A 5 -1.70 63.34 -16.39
C SER A 5 -1.18 62.02 -15.80
N SER A 6 -0.40 61.18 -16.47
CA SER A 6 0.59 61.30 -17.57
C SER A 6 1.00 59.85 -17.93
N SER A 7 1.77 59.45 -18.94
CA SER A 7 2.25 59.97 -20.24
C SER A 7 3.12 58.85 -20.83
N SER A 8 3.09 58.67 -22.14
CA SER A 8 3.98 57.82 -22.95
C SER A 8 5.34 58.46 -23.24
N SER A 9 6.41 57.65 -23.39
CA SER A 9 7.62 57.90 -24.21
C SER A 9 8.49 56.62 -24.24
N LEU A 10 8.74 55.93 -25.37
CA LEU A 10 9.63 56.20 -26.53
C LEU A 10 11.13 55.93 -26.30
N PHE A 11 11.79 55.45 -27.37
CA PHE A 11 13.21 55.07 -27.62
C PHE A 11 13.59 53.61 -27.31
N HIS A 12 14.34 52.85 -28.13
CA HIS A 12 15.15 53.11 -29.34
C HIS A 12 15.24 51.82 -30.17
N GLY A 13 15.21 51.93 -31.49
CA GLY A 13 15.57 50.84 -32.40
C GLY A 13 17.07 50.75 -32.66
N SER A 14 17.54 49.55 -33.02
CA SER A 14 18.66 49.33 -33.95
C SER A 14 18.54 47.95 -34.59
N PRO A 15 18.89 47.79 -35.89
CA PRO A 15 18.60 46.60 -36.68
C PRO A 15 19.83 45.68 -36.78
N GLU A 16 19.63 44.38 -36.59
CA GLU A 16 20.66 43.38 -36.91
C GLU A 16 20.45 42.82 -38.32
N ARG A 17 21.57 42.82 -39.05
CA ARG A 17 21.70 42.53 -40.47
C ARG A 17 21.48 41.06 -40.77
N LEU A 18 20.62 40.79 -41.74
CA LEU A 18 20.58 39.54 -42.50
C LEU A 18 21.74 39.53 -43.50
N LEU A 19 22.55 38.47 -43.47
CA LEU A 19 23.46 38.09 -44.55
C LEU A 19 22.94 36.82 -45.24
N PRO A 20 23.15 36.69 -46.56
CA PRO A 20 22.50 35.64 -47.35
C PRO A 20 23.32 34.34 -47.38
N GLU A 21 22.62 33.21 -47.23
CA GLU A 21 23.14 31.88 -47.50
C GLU A 21 23.39 31.71 -49.01
N LYS A 22 24.63 31.36 -49.36
CA LYS A 22 25.02 30.89 -50.70
C LYS A 22 24.61 29.43 -50.86
N HIS A 23 23.80 29.18 -51.89
CA HIS A 23 23.67 27.88 -52.52
C HIS A 23 24.94 27.58 -53.32
N ASP A 24 25.60 26.47 -53.01
CA ASP A 24 26.54 25.83 -53.93
C ASP A 24 26.04 24.42 -54.26
N HIS A 25 26.08 24.15 -55.56
CA HIS A 25 25.61 22.97 -56.24
C HIS A 25 26.57 21.78 -56.10
N MET A 26 25.93 20.61 -56.06
CA MET A 26 26.35 19.28 -56.50
C MET A 26 27.79 19.09 -57.02
N ALA A 27 28.50 18.15 -56.38
CA ALA A 27 29.41 17.25 -57.06
C ALA A 27 29.13 15.81 -56.58
N VAL A 28 28.90 14.96 -57.58
CA VAL A 28 28.77 13.50 -57.51
C VAL A 28 30.19 12.95 -57.51
N ASP A 29 30.52 12.07 -56.56
CA ASP A 29 31.66 11.16 -56.67
C ASP A 29 31.37 9.84 -55.95
N ASP A 30 31.82 8.77 -56.61
CA ASP A 30 31.53 7.35 -56.45
C ASP A 30 32.00 6.70 -55.12
N PRO A 31 31.49 5.49 -54.78
CA PRO A 31 31.67 4.90 -53.45
C PRO A 31 33.00 4.13 -53.32
N PRO A 32 33.63 4.13 -52.13
CA PRO A 32 34.74 3.23 -51.86
C PRO A 32 34.23 1.85 -51.44
N THR A 33 34.88 0.86 -52.04
CA THR A 33 34.78 -0.58 -51.91
C THR A 33 34.88 -1.14 -50.49
N SER A 34 34.19 -2.27 -50.36
CA SER A 34 34.20 -3.25 -49.27
C SER A 34 35.58 -3.58 -48.69
N THR A 35 35.68 -3.58 -47.36
CA THR A 35 36.51 -4.55 -46.63
C THR A 35 35.83 -4.95 -45.32
N SER A 36 35.39 -6.20 -45.25
CA SER A 36 34.86 -6.86 -44.07
C SER A 36 35.98 -7.27 -43.12
N PRO A 37 35.86 -7.05 -41.79
CA PRO A 37 36.56 -7.85 -40.81
C PRO A 37 35.64 -8.93 -40.26
N LYS A 38 36.07 -10.19 -40.43
CA LYS A 38 35.50 -11.39 -39.83
C LYS A 38 35.45 -11.24 -38.31
N ALA A 39 34.26 -11.42 -37.72
CA ALA A 39 34.09 -11.56 -36.28
C ALA A 39 34.54 -12.95 -35.82
N PRO A 40 35.35 -13.09 -34.74
CA PRO A 40 35.55 -14.38 -34.11
C PRO A 40 34.43 -14.64 -33.10
N PHE A 41 33.67 -15.70 -33.38
CA PHE A 41 33.01 -16.50 -32.36
C PHE A 41 34.09 -17.16 -31.49
N VAL A 42 33.97 -17.14 -30.17
CA VAL A 42 34.04 -18.33 -29.28
C VAL A 42 33.94 -17.92 -27.80
N GLN A 43 33.10 -18.70 -27.13
CA GLN A 43 32.85 -18.86 -25.69
C GLN A 43 34.11 -18.96 -24.81
N ALA A 44 34.05 -18.35 -23.61
CA ALA A 44 34.75 -18.89 -22.43
C ALA A 44 34.16 -18.36 -21.10
N ILE A 45 33.50 -19.28 -20.39
CA ILE A 45 33.64 -19.62 -18.96
C ILE A 45 33.68 -18.49 -17.91
N ILE A 46 32.58 -18.47 -17.15
CA ILE A 46 32.41 -17.86 -15.82
C ILE A 46 33.07 -18.76 -14.77
N SER A 47 33.87 -18.20 -13.86
CA SER A 47 33.85 -18.60 -12.46
C SER A 47 34.58 -17.59 -11.58
N ASP A 48 33.85 -16.71 -10.90
CA ASP A 48 34.33 -16.11 -9.67
C ASP A 48 33.25 -16.19 -8.58
N ARG A 49 33.61 -16.88 -7.50
CA ARG A 49 32.77 -17.11 -6.32
C ARG A 49 32.98 -15.97 -5.33
N VAL A 50 31.95 -15.15 -5.14
CA VAL A 50 31.82 -14.27 -3.96
C VAL A 50 30.68 -14.79 -3.08
N PRO A 51 30.80 -14.81 -1.74
CA PRO A 51 29.80 -15.40 -0.86
C PRO A 51 28.47 -14.64 -0.91
N ARG A 52 27.36 -15.35 -1.16
CA ARG A 52 26.01 -14.81 -1.08
C ARG A 52 25.53 -14.78 0.37
N LEU A 53 25.21 -13.59 0.88
CA LEU A 53 24.29 -13.45 2.01
C LEU A 53 22.87 -13.82 1.57
N PRO A 54 22.04 -14.44 2.43
CA PRO A 54 20.68 -14.82 2.08
C PRO A 54 19.79 -13.57 2.01
N VAL A 55 19.62 -13.03 0.80
CA VAL A 55 18.57 -12.05 0.50
C VAL A 55 17.27 -12.81 0.25
N GLN A 56 16.24 -12.55 1.06
CA GLN A 56 14.88 -13.04 0.77
C GLN A 56 14.43 -12.46 -0.57
N LYS A 57 14.26 -13.32 -1.58
CA LYS A 57 13.77 -12.95 -2.91
C LYS A 57 12.30 -12.55 -2.80
N LYS A 58 11.99 -11.28 -3.05
CA LYS A 58 10.61 -10.78 -3.19
C LYS A 58 10.31 -10.65 -4.68
N HIS A 59 9.22 -11.24 -5.17
CA HIS A 59 8.83 -11.10 -6.57
C HIS A 59 8.17 -9.74 -6.82
N PRO A 60 8.46 -9.02 -7.93
CA PRO A 60 7.80 -7.77 -8.29
C PRO A 60 6.28 -7.86 -8.32
N SER A 61 5.72 -8.97 -8.83
CA SER A 61 4.27 -9.25 -8.79
C SER A 61 3.73 -9.30 -7.36
N THR A 62 4.54 -9.70 -6.38
CA THR A 62 4.12 -9.75 -4.97
C THR A 62 4.18 -8.40 -4.25
N MET A 63 4.88 -7.39 -4.79
CA MET A 63 5.01 -6.07 -4.14
C MET A 63 3.83 -5.15 -4.42
N PHE A 64 3.17 -5.26 -5.58
CA PHE A 64 1.91 -4.55 -5.85
C PHE A 64 0.76 -4.99 -4.91
N LEU A 65 0.97 -6.01 -4.07
CA LEU A 65 -0.07 -6.67 -3.26
C LEU A 65 -0.27 -6.11 -1.85
N SER A 66 0.71 -5.40 -1.26
CA SER A 66 0.66 -5.07 0.17
C SER A 66 -0.41 -4.03 0.51
N SER A 67 -0.72 -3.14 -0.42
CA SER A 67 -1.54 -1.96 -0.15
C SER A 67 -2.96 -2.05 -0.72
N SER A 68 -3.22 -2.91 -1.70
CA SER A 68 -4.52 -3.05 -2.39
C SER A 68 -5.53 -3.95 -1.65
N ARG A 69 -5.13 -4.56 -0.53
CA ARG A 69 -5.99 -5.46 0.29
C ARG A 69 -7.15 -4.76 1.01
N LEU A 70 -7.27 -3.43 0.87
CA LEU A 70 -8.11 -2.59 1.72
C LEU A 70 -9.39 -2.07 1.04
N ASN A 71 -9.58 -2.34 -0.26
CA ASN A 71 -10.67 -1.76 -1.06
C ASN A 71 -11.89 -2.68 -1.25
N GLU A 72 -11.89 -3.92 -0.76
CA GLU A 72 -13.03 -4.83 -0.93
C GLU A 72 -13.93 -4.86 0.32
N LEU A 73 -14.92 -3.98 0.35
CA LEU A 73 -16.17 -4.14 1.09
C LEU A 73 -17.32 -4.05 0.07
N PRO A 74 -18.21 -5.05 -0.04
CA PRO A 74 -19.26 -5.03 -1.05
C PRO A 74 -20.30 -3.94 -0.72
N SER A 75 -20.53 -3.02 -1.66
CA SER A 75 -21.67 -2.12 -1.67
C SER A 75 -22.86 -2.80 -2.36
N HIS A 76 -23.97 -2.95 -1.64
CA HIS A 76 -25.23 -3.48 -2.17
C HIS A 76 -26.19 -2.33 -2.49
N HIS A 77 -26.62 -2.22 -3.75
CA HIS A 77 -27.92 -1.64 -4.12
C HIS A 77 -28.69 -2.64 -5.00
N SER A 78 -29.90 -2.97 -4.54
CA SER A 78 -30.83 -4.00 -5.01
C SER A 78 -31.69 -3.53 -6.21
N PRO A 79 -32.42 -4.44 -6.90
CA PRO A 79 -33.75 -4.80 -6.39
C PRO A 79 -34.06 -6.31 -6.35
N SER A 80 -34.79 -6.70 -5.30
CA SER A 80 -35.61 -7.90 -5.10
C SER A 80 -35.20 -9.24 -5.77
N THR A 81 -34.63 -10.15 -4.99
CA THR A 81 -35.28 -11.42 -4.62
C THR A 81 -34.59 -11.95 -3.36
N HIS A 82 -35.33 -12.13 -2.27
CA HIS A 82 -34.82 -12.58 -0.99
C HIS A 82 -34.24 -14.00 -1.08
N MET A 83 -32.96 -14.18 -0.75
CA MET A 83 -32.44 -15.33 0.02
C MET A 83 -30.95 -15.09 0.41
N ALA A 84 -30.73 -15.10 1.73
CA ALA A 84 -29.45 -15.33 2.45
C ALA A 84 -28.31 -14.27 2.40
N SER A 85 -28.35 -13.29 3.32
CA SER A 85 -27.19 -12.97 4.18
C SER A 85 -27.64 -12.28 5.47
N GLY A 86 -27.26 -12.88 6.61
CA GLY A 86 -27.64 -12.42 7.94
C GLY A 86 -27.95 -13.60 8.85
N LEU A 87 -26.91 -14.30 9.32
CA LEU A 87 -27.05 -15.15 10.50
C LEU A 87 -27.27 -14.24 11.71
N SER A 88 -28.53 -13.89 11.94
CA SER A 88 -28.98 -13.22 13.15
C SER A 88 -28.57 -14.08 14.35
N THR A 89 -28.20 -13.48 15.47
CA THR A 89 -28.05 -14.19 16.76
C THR A 89 -29.31 -14.96 17.16
N LYS A 90 -30.48 -14.61 16.59
CA LYS A 90 -31.69 -15.44 16.67
C LYS A 90 -31.59 -16.76 15.90
N GLN A 91 -30.89 -16.82 14.76
CA GLN A 91 -30.63 -18.06 14.01
C GLN A 91 -29.55 -18.94 14.67
N ILE A 92 -28.56 -18.34 15.34
CA ILE A 92 -27.59 -19.07 16.17
C ILE A 92 -28.29 -19.79 17.33
N LEU A 93 -29.27 -19.14 17.95
CA LEU A 93 -30.06 -19.72 19.04
C LEU A 93 -31.15 -20.69 18.56
N SER A 94 -31.71 -20.52 17.36
CA SER A 94 -32.72 -21.44 16.81
C SER A 94 -32.13 -22.75 16.26
N GLN A 95 -30.87 -22.76 15.82
CA GLN A 95 -30.17 -23.99 15.38
C GLN A 95 -29.67 -24.86 16.55
N GLY A 96 -29.58 -24.31 17.77
CA GLY A 96 -29.20 -25.08 18.97
C GLY A 96 -30.30 -26.01 19.51
N ALA A 97 -31.54 -25.89 19.02
CA ALA A 97 -32.69 -26.64 19.54
C ALA A 97 -32.96 -27.98 18.82
N LEU A 98 -32.22 -28.32 17.75
CA LEU A 98 -32.44 -29.53 16.95
C LEU A 98 -31.13 -30.29 16.68
N VAL A 99 -30.49 -30.84 17.71
CA VAL A 99 -29.48 -31.90 17.52
C VAL A 99 -29.55 -32.93 18.67
N PRO A 100 -30.30 -34.03 18.52
CA PRO A 100 -30.12 -35.20 19.37
C PRO A 100 -29.67 -36.40 18.53
N THR A 101 -28.44 -36.42 17.98
CA THR A 101 -27.88 -37.70 17.47
C THR A 101 -26.35 -37.80 17.23
N LEU A 102 -25.52 -36.81 17.55
CA LEU A 102 -24.08 -36.85 17.22
C LEU A 102 -23.14 -36.69 18.43
N ILE A 103 -23.54 -37.21 19.60
CA ILE A 103 -22.73 -37.21 20.83
C ILE A 103 -22.45 -38.65 21.27
N LYS A 104 -21.58 -39.37 20.57
CA LYS A 104 -21.03 -40.64 21.07
C LYS A 104 -19.50 -40.74 21.04
N ASN A 105 -18.79 -39.85 20.34
CA ASN A 105 -17.33 -39.94 20.20
C ASN A 105 -16.51 -38.85 20.91
N ILE A 106 -17.13 -37.98 21.72
CA ILE A 106 -16.43 -36.86 22.40
C ILE A 106 -16.09 -37.19 23.86
N VAL A 107 -16.56 -38.31 24.42
CA VAL A 107 -16.41 -38.63 25.86
C VAL A 107 -15.52 -39.86 26.04
N SER A 108 -14.20 -39.72 25.82
CA SER A 108 -13.23 -40.73 26.29
C SER A 108 -11.92 -40.16 26.84
N SER A 109 -11.71 -38.84 26.84
CA SER A 109 -10.62 -38.25 27.61
C SER A 109 -11.03 -38.15 29.09
N SER A 110 -10.19 -38.71 29.97
CA SER A 110 -10.33 -38.58 31.42
C SER A 110 -10.68 -37.15 31.82
N PRO A 111 -11.60 -36.91 32.79
CA PRO A 111 -12.05 -35.57 33.16
C PRO A 111 -10.87 -34.71 33.61
N GLN A 112 -10.33 -33.93 32.68
CA GLN A 112 -9.18 -33.07 32.94
C GLN A 112 -9.63 -31.97 33.92
N LYS A 113 -8.95 -31.89 35.08
CA LYS A 113 -9.31 -30.96 36.14
C LYS A 113 -9.22 -29.52 35.64
N CYS A 114 -10.38 -28.91 35.44
CA CYS A 114 -10.50 -27.53 34.99
C CYS A 114 -10.01 -26.56 36.07
N SER A 115 -9.11 -25.65 35.71
CA SER A 115 -8.49 -24.71 36.67
C SER A 115 -9.30 -23.43 36.88
N TRP A 116 -10.18 -23.09 35.94
CA TRP A 116 -11.13 -21.99 36.04
C TRP A 116 -12.28 -22.23 35.06
N ALA A 117 -13.51 -21.87 35.43
CA ALA A 117 -14.66 -21.95 34.52
C ALA A 117 -15.59 -20.75 34.70
N GLY A 118 -16.14 -20.25 33.60
CA GLY A 118 -17.05 -19.10 33.61
C GLY A 118 -17.70 -18.85 32.25
N PRO A 119 -18.59 -17.85 32.18
CA PRO A 119 -19.32 -17.56 30.95
C PRO A 119 -18.45 -16.78 29.96
N LEU A 120 -18.64 -17.10 28.67
CA LEU A 120 -18.12 -16.37 27.53
C LEU A 120 -19.22 -15.47 26.97
N GLU A 121 -18.95 -14.18 26.91
CA GLU A 121 -19.84 -13.17 26.35
C GLU A 121 -19.18 -12.47 25.15
N LEU A 122 -19.97 -12.16 24.13
CA LEU A 122 -19.53 -11.44 22.94
C LEU A 122 -20.32 -10.14 22.81
N ARG A 123 -19.64 -9.07 22.37
CA ARG A 123 -20.31 -7.81 22.04
C ARG A 123 -21.06 -7.95 20.71
N HIS A 124 -22.35 -7.65 20.72
CA HIS A 124 -23.16 -7.65 19.51
C HIS A 124 -23.01 -6.34 18.74
N HIS A 125 -22.54 -6.39 17.49
CA HIS A 125 -22.49 -5.23 16.61
C HIS A 125 -23.75 -5.20 15.72
N THR A 126 -24.86 -4.70 16.27
CA THR A 126 -26.07 -4.41 15.48
C THR A 126 -26.25 -2.92 15.25
N GLY A 127 -25.92 -2.48 14.04
CA GLY A 127 -26.34 -1.19 13.49
C GLY A 127 -25.69 0.07 14.10
N ALA A 128 -25.99 1.22 13.49
CA ALA A 128 -25.41 2.52 13.82
C ALA A 128 -25.80 3.05 15.22
N THR A 129 -26.82 2.48 15.86
CA THR A 129 -27.26 2.84 17.21
C THR A 129 -26.63 1.89 18.25
N GLN A 130 -25.55 2.38 18.88
CA GLN A 130 -24.65 1.67 19.81
C GLN A 130 -25.34 1.10 21.07
N SER A 131 -26.15 0.06 20.97
CA SER A 131 -26.44 -0.76 22.15
C SER A 131 -25.19 -1.56 22.51
N ARG A 132 -24.54 -1.22 23.63
CA ARG A 132 -23.33 -1.89 24.15
C ARG A 132 -23.62 -3.21 24.85
N THR A 133 -24.76 -3.84 24.60
CA THR A 133 -25.19 -5.04 25.33
C THR A 133 -24.27 -6.22 25.00
N MET A 134 -23.72 -6.84 26.05
CA MET A 134 -23.01 -8.10 25.94
C MET A 134 -24.02 -9.23 25.85
N GLN A 135 -23.77 -10.18 24.95
CA GLN A 135 -24.59 -11.36 24.82
C GLN A 135 -23.84 -12.58 25.35
N PHE A 136 -24.47 -13.32 26.26
CA PHE A 136 -24.00 -14.62 26.70
C PHE A 136 -24.01 -15.60 25.53
N ILE A 137 -22.90 -16.33 25.34
CA ILE A 137 -22.75 -17.33 24.30
C ILE A 137 -22.74 -18.74 24.91
N CYS A 138 -21.78 -19.06 25.77
CA CYS A 138 -21.66 -20.38 26.39
C CYS A 138 -20.77 -20.33 27.64
N ASN A 139 -20.67 -21.43 28.38
CA ASN A 139 -19.67 -21.58 29.44
C ASN A 139 -18.38 -22.22 28.90
N ILE A 140 -17.25 -21.66 29.30
CA ILE A 140 -15.92 -22.13 28.91
C ILE A 140 -15.09 -22.50 30.13
N GLY A 141 -14.10 -23.37 29.94
CA GLY A 141 -13.16 -23.81 30.96
C GLY A 141 -11.71 -23.65 30.53
N LEU A 142 -10.82 -23.34 31.48
CA LEU A 142 -9.37 -23.33 31.31
C LEU A 142 -8.80 -24.71 31.70
N PHE A 143 -8.55 -25.55 30.70
CA PHE A 143 -8.16 -26.97 30.88
C PHE A 143 -6.65 -27.18 30.97
N LYS A 144 -5.88 -26.35 30.27
CA LYS A 144 -4.42 -26.41 30.25
C LYS A 144 -3.84 -25.03 30.44
N LYS A 145 -2.72 -24.93 31.15
CA LYS A 145 -1.93 -23.70 31.27
C LYS A 145 -0.45 -24.02 31.45
N THR A 146 0.44 -23.15 30.97
CA THR A 146 1.86 -23.23 31.31
C THR A 146 2.11 -22.68 32.70
N THR A 147 3.28 -22.96 33.28
CA THR A 147 3.75 -22.27 34.48
C THR A 147 3.88 -20.77 34.19
N PRO A 148 3.28 -19.88 35.01
CA PRO A 148 3.37 -18.44 34.77
C PRO A 148 4.79 -17.93 35.08
N LYS A 149 5.33 -17.05 34.24
CA LYS A 149 6.59 -16.34 34.56
C LYS A 149 6.45 -15.43 35.79
N PHE A 150 5.25 -14.90 36.01
CA PHE A 150 4.94 -14.03 37.16
C PHE A 150 3.73 -14.60 37.91
N LYS A 151 3.90 -15.04 39.17
CA LYS A 151 2.82 -15.66 39.97
C LYS A 151 1.57 -14.79 40.09
N ARG A 152 1.73 -13.46 40.14
CA ARG A 152 0.61 -12.49 40.18
C ARG A 152 -0.18 -12.39 38.88
N LEU A 153 0.43 -12.78 37.75
CA LEU A 153 -0.22 -12.76 36.43
C LEU A 153 -0.64 -14.16 36.00
N GLU A 154 -0.90 -15.04 36.96
CA GLU A 154 -1.45 -16.34 36.64
C GLU A 154 -2.87 -16.19 36.08
N MET A 155 -3.09 -16.73 34.89
CA MET A 155 -4.32 -16.62 34.12
C MET A 155 -5.56 -17.03 34.94
N ALA A 156 -5.48 -18.11 35.71
CA ALA A 156 -6.58 -18.54 36.56
C ALA A 156 -6.95 -17.50 37.64
N ASN A 157 -5.97 -16.80 38.20
CA ASN A 157 -6.22 -15.76 39.21
C ASN A 157 -6.88 -14.53 38.56
N ILE A 158 -6.35 -14.08 37.42
CA ILE A 158 -6.92 -12.98 36.63
C ILE A 158 -8.38 -13.26 36.26
N LEU A 159 -8.67 -14.47 35.76
CA LEU A 159 -10.03 -14.84 35.35
C LEU A 159 -10.98 -15.01 36.54
N SER A 160 -10.47 -15.45 37.69
CA SER A 160 -11.27 -15.56 38.92
C SER A 160 -11.76 -14.19 39.37
N GLU A 161 -10.96 -13.14 39.20
CA GLU A 161 -11.37 -11.75 39.47
C GLU A 161 -12.41 -11.24 38.46
N LEU A 162 -12.24 -11.57 37.17
CA LEU A 162 -13.17 -11.12 36.11
C LEU A 162 -14.54 -11.82 36.16
N LYS A 163 -14.62 -13.02 36.77
CA LYS A 163 -15.80 -13.92 36.82
C LYS A 163 -16.31 -14.42 35.46
N LYS A 164 -16.02 -13.71 34.37
CA LYS A 164 -16.44 -14.00 32.99
C LYS A 164 -15.44 -13.48 31.96
N VAL A 165 -15.46 -14.07 30.77
CA VAL A 165 -14.65 -13.62 29.63
C VAL A 165 -15.53 -12.85 28.66
N GLN A 166 -15.21 -11.57 28.44
CA GLN A 166 -15.95 -10.71 27.51
C GLN A 166 -15.07 -10.39 26.31
N LEU A 167 -15.41 -10.91 25.13
CA LEU A 167 -14.70 -10.61 23.88
C LEU A 167 -15.29 -9.33 23.27
N MET A 168 -14.60 -8.23 23.54
CA MET A 168 -15.05 -6.87 23.24
C MET A 168 -14.67 -6.40 21.84
N SER A 169 -13.59 -6.95 21.30
CA SER A 169 -12.97 -6.55 20.04
C SER A 169 -12.29 -7.74 19.37
N PHE A 170 -12.48 -7.82 18.06
CA PHE A 170 -11.83 -8.77 17.17
C PHE A 170 -10.93 -8.00 16.22
N HIS A 171 -9.70 -8.47 16.06
CA HIS A 171 -8.67 -7.83 15.24
C HIS A 171 -8.18 -8.81 14.19
N ASP A 172 -7.78 -8.32 13.03
CA ASP A 172 -7.14 -9.17 12.02
C ASP A 172 -5.85 -9.76 12.58
N VAL A 173 -5.56 -11.01 12.22
CA VAL A 173 -4.30 -11.68 12.58
C VAL A 173 -3.10 -10.88 12.09
N GLU A 174 -3.24 -10.21 10.94
CA GLU A 174 -2.23 -9.35 10.34
C GLU A 174 -1.95 -8.11 11.20
N ASP A 175 -2.98 -7.44 11.72
CA ASP A 175 -2.84 -6.28 12.61
C ASP A 175 -2.21 -6.68 13.94
N PHE A 176 -2.52 -7.90 14.41
CA PHE A 176 -1.94 -8.43 15.62
C PHE A 176 -0.41 -8.52 15.53
N TYR A 177 0.17 -8.80 14.36
CA TYR A 177 1.62 -8.79 14.18
C TYR A 177 2.23 -7.44 14.55
N ILE A 178 1.58 -6.33 14.17
CA ILE A 178 2.04 -4.97 14.49
C ILE A 178 1.96 -4.71 16.01
N ILE A 179 0.82 -5.08 16.64
CA ILE A 179 0.63 -4.93 18.09
C ILE A 179 1.67 -5.75 18.86
N SER A 180 1.97 -6.94 18.36
CA SER A 180 2.88 -7.89 18.99
C SER A 180 4.31 -7.35 19.12
N GLN A 181 4.78 -6.56 18.16
CA GLN A 181 6.11 -5.94 18.21
C GLN A 181 6.28 -4.96 19.38
N SER A 182 5.18 -4.39 19.89
CA SER A 182 5.17 -3.49 21.05
C SER A 182 5.02 -4.23 22.39
N CYS A 183 4.96 -5.56 22.36
CA CYS A 183 4.71 -6.41 23.52
C CYS A 183 5.93 -7.26 23.87
N LYS A 184 6.05 -7.62 25.15
CA LYS A 184 6.97 -8.65 25.61
C LYS A 184 6.51 -10.02 25.12
N PRO A 185 7.43 -11.01 25.00
CA PRO A 185 7.06 -12.38 24.74
C PRO A 185 6.01 -12.87 25.76
N PRO A 186 5.07 -13.76 25.35
CA PRO A 186 4.04 -14.25 26.24
C PRO A 186 4.60 -14.75 27.59
N CYS A 187 3.91 -14.41 28.67
CA CYS A 187 4.31 -14.79 30.03
C CYS A 187 3.57 -16.03 30.55
N GLN A 188 2.45 -16.41 29.91
CA GLN A 188 1.74 -17.66 30.15
C GLN A 188 0.82 -17.98 28.96
N PHE A 189 0.65 -19.28 28.67
CA PHE A 189 -0.37 -19.78 27.76
C PHE A 189 -1.47 -20.52 28.52
N GLY A 190 -2.67 -20.49 27.96
CA GLY A 190 -3.84 -21.23 28.43
C GLY A 190 -4.58 -21.87 27.25
N GLN A 191 -5.27 -22.97 27.49
CA GLN A 191 -6.15 -23.62 26.51
C GLN A 191 -7.57 -23.65 27.04
N PHE A 192 -8.47 -23.05 26.29
CA PHE A 192 -9.88 -22.97 26.58
C PHE A 192 -10.69 -23.90 25.70
N GLY A 193 -11.72 -24.49 26.29
CA GLY A 193 -12.71 -25.31 25.60
C GLY A 193 -14.10 -25.11 26.19
N PRO A 194 -15.11 -25.80 25.63
CA PRO A 194 -16.46 -25.79 26.18
C PRO A 194 -16.47 -26.47 27.56
N ARG A 195 -17.22 -25.92 28.52
CA ARG A 195 -17.30 -26.51 29.87
C ARG A 195 -18.10 -27.80 29.88
N THR A 196 -19.20 -27.84 29.15
CA THR A 196 -20.10 -29.00 29.07
C THR A 196 -20.38 -29.35 27.61
N PRO A 197 -20.89 -30.56 27.30
CA PRO A 197 -21.29 -30.92 25.94
C PRO A 197 -22.35 -29.97 25.34
N ARG A 198 -23.17 -29.32 26.17
CA ARG A 198 -24.16 -28.32 25.72
C ARG A 198 -23.51 -27.04 25.21
N ASP A 199 -22.34 -26.69 25.74
CA ASP A 199 -21.58 -25.50 25.35
C ASP A 199 -20.79 -25.71 24.04
N ALA A 200 -20.53 -26.97 23.66
CA ALA A 200 -19.64 -27.33 22.56
C ALA A 200 -20.06 -26.76 21.21
N ALA A 201 -21.35 -26.82 20.87
CA ALA A 201 -21.86 -26.33 19.58
C ALA A 201 -21.67 -24.81 19.43
N LEU A 202 -22.01 -24.04 20.48
CA LEU A 202 -21.88 -22.58 20.48
C LEU A 202 -20.41 -22.14 20.53
N PHE A 203 -19.58 -22.85 21.29
CA PHE A 203 -18.14 -22.60 21.32
C PHE A 203 -17.47 -22.86 19.96
N SER A 204 -17.82 -23.98 19.31
CA SER A 204 -17.36 -24.32 17.96
C SER A 204 -17.73 -23.24 16.94
N LEU A 205 -18.92 -22.64 17.06
CA LEU A 205 -19.34 -21.54 16.20
C LEU A 205 -18.43 -20.30 16.35
N VAL A 206 -18.04 -19.94 17.59
CA VAL A 206 -17.11 -18.84 17.85
C VAL A 206 -15.75 -19.12 17.22
N ILE A 207 -15.21 -20.33 17.38
CA ILE A 207 -13.95 -20.75 16.77
C ILE A 207 -14.01 -20.67 15.24
N LYS A 208 -15.08 -21.21 14.63
CA LYS A 208 -15.29 -21.18 13.17
C LYS A 208 -15.39 -19.75 12.65
N MET A 209 -16.12 -18.89 13.35
CA MET A 209 -16.23 -17.47 13.01
C MET A 209 -14.86 -16.80 13.02
N MET A 210 -14.09 -16.94 14.11
CA MET A 210 -12.77 -16.35 14.24
C MET A 210 -11.78 -16.90 13.21
N THR A 211 -11.81 -18.21 12.95
CA THR A 211 -10.95 -18.88 11.96
C THR A 211 -11.26 -18.39 10.54
N ARG A 212 -12.54 -18.41 10.15
CA ARG A 212 -12.99 -17.99 8.82
C ARG A 212 -12.69 -16.51 8.56
N ALA A 213 -12.89 -15.66 9.57
CA ALA A 213 -12.63 -14.23 9.46
C ALA A 213 -11.17 -13.85 9.74
N ARG A 214 -10.28 -14.82 10.00
CA ARG A 214 -8.88 -14.61 10.42
C ARG A 214 -8.74 -13.58 11.55
N LYS A 215 -9.59 -13.69 12.56
CA LYS A 215 -9.61 -12.76 13.70
C LYS A 215 -9.00 -13.38 14.97
N VAL A 216 -8.34 -12.53 15.75
CA VAL A 216 -7.98 -12.77 17.16
C VAL A 216 -8.82 -11.87 18.07
N ALA A 217 -9.11 -12.31 19.29
CA ALA A 217 -9.80 -11.48 20.26
C ALA A 217 -8.82 -11.00 21.34
N LEU A 218 -8.96 -9.73 21.74
CA LEU A 218 -8.12 -9.12 22.78
C LEU A 218 -8.96 -8.80 24.00
N LEU A 219 -8.53 -9.28 25.16
CA LEU A 219 -9.11 -8.95 26.47
C LEU A 219 -8.10 -8.07 27.23
N PRO A 220 -8.41 -6.79 27.51
CA PRO A 220 -7.48 -5.88 28.15
C PRO A 220 -7.16 -6.32 29.59
N LEU A 221 -5.88 -6.27 29.94
CA LEU A 221 -5.40 -6.49 31.31
C LEU A 221 -5.09 -5.16 31.96
N THR A 222 -5.77 -4.87 33.06
CA THR A 222 -5.54 -3.64 33.82
C THR A 222 -5.02 -3.92 35.22
N SER A 223 -4.10 -3.10 35.70
CA SER A 223 -3.63 -3.09 37.08
C SER A 223 -3.72 -1.65 37.58
N HIS A 224 -4.39 -1.44 38.72
CA HIS A 224 -4.70 -0.11 39.26
C HIS A 224 -5.35 0.83 38.23
N GLY A 225 -6.21 0.29 37.35
CA GLY A 225 -6.86 1.06 36.28
C GLY A 225 -5.94 1.46 35.11
N HIS A 226 -4.70 0.99 35.07
CA HIS A 226 -3.78 1.16 33.94
C HIS A 226 -3.75 -0.09 33.07
N LEU A 227 -3.84 0.07 31.75
CA LEU A 227 -3.68 -1.03 30.80
C LEU A 227 -2.20 -1.48 30.80
N ILE A 228 -1.96 -2.70 31.26
CA ILE A 228 -0.61 -3.28 31.38
C ILE A 228 -0.33 -4.37 30.34
N GLY A 229 -1.37 -4.90 29.68
CA GLY A 229 -1.25 -5.98 28.72
C GLY A 229 -2.59 -6.39 28.12
N HIS A 230 -2.59 -7.55 27.46
CA HIS A 230 -3.78 -8.20 26.95
C HIS A 230 -3.70 -9.72 27.16
N ILE A 231 -4.86 -10.36 27.32
CA ILE A 231 -5.02 -11.78 27.01
C ILE A 231 -5.49 -11.86 25.57
N ILE A 232 -4.70 -12.50 24.72
CA ILE A 232 -5.08 -12.77 23.33
C ILE A 232 -5.76 -14.12 23.30
N PHE A 233 -6.91 -14.23 22.66
CA PHE A 233 -7.56 -15.49 22.32
C PHE A 233 -7.43 -15.73 20.82
N LEU A 234 -6.89 -16.89 20.44
CA LEU A 234 -6.64 -17.28 19.06
C LEU A 234 -7.13 -18.71 18.80
N PRO A 235 -7.84 -18.94 17.68
CA PRO A 235 -8.16 -20.27 17.20
C PRO A 235 -6.90 -21.07 16.89
N GLU A 236 -6.93 -22.35 17.23
CA GLU A 236 -5.82 -23.25 16.98
C GLU A 236 -5.40 -23.30 15.50
N ALA A 237 -6.38 -23.30 14.58
CA ALA A 237 -6.14 -23.27 13.14
C ALA A 237 -5.33 -22.05 12.64
N LEU A 238 -5.27 -20.97 13.42
CA LEU A 238 -4.51 -19.76 13.06
C LEU A 238 -3.08 -19.75 13.65
N GLN A 239 -2.72 -20.71 14.51
CA GLN A 239 -1.40 -20.77 15.15
C GLN A 239 -0.26 -20.92 14.14
N ALA A 240 -0.47 -21.71 13.08
CA ALA A 240 0.50 -21.99 12.02
C ALA A 240 1.13 -20.73 11.43
N ASN A 241 0.38 -19.63 11.37
CA ASN A 241 0.83 -18.37 10.75
C ASN A 241 1.48 -17.40 11.75
N ILE A 242 1.32 -17.62 13.06
CA ILE A 242 1.74 -16.68 14.12
C ILE A 242 3.01 -17.19 14.85
N HIS A 243 3.55 -18.34 14.44
CA HIS A 243 4.61 -19.05 15.16
C HIS A 243 5.86 -18.22 15.49
N ASN A 244 6.22 -17.24 14.67
CA ASN A 244 7.42 -16.44 14.90
C ASN A 244 7.35 -15.59 16.17
N PHE A 245 6.16 -15.07 16.52
CA PHE A 245 6.03 -14.18 17.68
C PHE A 245 5.57 -14.90 18.95
N LEU A 246 4.47 -15.66 18.87
CA LEU A 246 3.90 -16.25 20.07
C LEU A 246 4.70 -17.46 20.54
N GLN A 247 5.39 -18.20 19.67
CA GLN A 247 6.12 -19.42 20.04
C GLN A 247 5.26 -20.34 20.92
N VAL A 248 4.03 -20.61 20.47
CA VAL A 248 3.06 -21.43 21.22
C VAL A 248 3.71 -22.80 21.48
N PRO A 249 3.80 -23.25 22.75
CA PRO A 249 4.43 -24.52 23.07
C PRO A 249 3.71 -25.68 22.36
N SER A 250 4.46 -26.63 21.82
CA SER A 250 3.91 -27.74 21.01
C SER A 250 2.88 -28.60 21.74
N ASN A 251 2.92 -28.62 23.07
CA ASN A 251 1.93 -29.31 23.89
C ASN A 251 0.55 -28.61 23.90
N PHE A 252 0.40 -27.42 23.33
CA PHE A 252 -0.89 -26.73 23.16
C PHE A 252 -1.58 -27.01 21.83
N ASN A 253 -0.96 -27.82 20.96
CA ASN A 253 -1.60 -28.33 19.76
C ASN A 253 -2.57 -29.43 20.21
N GLY A 254 -3.84 -29.08 20.38
CA GLY A 254 -4.94 -30.00 20.61
C GLY A 254 -5.17 -30.88 19.40
N VAL A 255 -5.49 -32.16 19.64
CA VAL A 255 -5.74 -33.14 18.58
C VAL A 255 -7.01 -32.80 17.77
N THR A 256 -7.92 -31.98 18.32
CA THR A 256 -9.27 -31.81 17.76
C THR A 256 -9.52 -30.45 17.10
N GLY A 257 -8.63 -29.46 17.20
CA GLY A 257 -8.86 -28.12 16.63
C GLY A 257 -10.05 -27.35 17.22
N GLU A 258 -10.69 -27.89 18.27
CA GLU A 258 -11.87 -27.33 18.94
C GLU A 258 -11.49 -26.51 20.18
N SER A 259 -10.27 -25.97 20.23
CA SER A 259 -9.76 -25.22 21.36
C SER A 259 -9.39 -23.77 21.00
N LEU A 260 -9.54 -22.88 21.97
CA LEU A 260 -8.98 -21.53 21.90
C LEU A 260 -7.69 -21.47 22.73
N THR A 261 -6.60 -21.11 22.10
CA THR A 261 -5.36 -20.80 22.81
C THR A 261 -5.43 -19.37 23.31
N ALA A 262 -5.04 -19.17 24.56
CA ALA A 262 -4.91 -17.86 25.16
C ALA A 262 -3.45 -17.57 25.50
N ALA A 263 -2.99 -16.34 25.27
CA ALA A 263 -1.65 -15.91 25.63
C ALA A 263 -1.69 -14.59 26.41
N ILE A 264 -1.02 -14.53 27.56
CA ILE A 264 -0.85 -13.29 28.32
C ILE A 264 0.36 -12.54 27.77
N ILE A 265 0.11 -11.42 27.11
CA ILE A 265 1.14 -10.49 26.62
C ILE A 265 1.12 -9.21 27.44
N LEU A 266 2.30 -8.69 27.73
CA LEU A 266 2.47 -7.43 28.47
C LEU A 266 3.09 -6.40 27.55
N TRP A 267 2.68 -5.14 27.69
CA TRP A 267 3.29 -4.06 26.92
C TRP A 267 4.75 -3.85 27.35
N THR A 268 5.62 -3.61 26.37
CA THR A 268 7.00 -3.21 26.63
C THR A 268 6.98 -1.72 26.97
N LEU A 269 6.82 -1.38 28.26
CA LEU A 269 6.78 -0.01 28.80
C LEU A 269 8.11 0.77 28.64
N GLN A 270 8.96 0.45 27.65
CA GLN A 270 10.25 1.11 27.44
C GLN A 270 10.14 2.51 26.83
N HIS A 271 8.95 2.94 26.39
CA HIS A 271 8.71 4.35 26.11
C HIS A 271 7.85 4.97 27.21
N ARG A 272 8.49 5.83 28.02
CA ARG A 272 7.86 6.84 28.87
C ARG A 272 7.12 7.91 28.03
N THR A 273 6.31 7.51 27.07
CA THR A 273 5.37 8.40 26.38
C THR A 273 3.95 7.91 26.68
N PRO A 274 3.24 8.56 27.63
CA PRO A 274 1.94 8.10 28.11
C PRO A 274 0.77 8.24 27.12
N TYR A 275 1.03 8.44 25.82
CA TYR A 275 0.03 8.94 24.86
C TYR A 275 -0.55 7.92 23.88
N LEU A 276 -0.15 6.64 23.94
CA LEU A 276 -0.70 5.60 23.06
C LEU A 276 -1.71 4.66 23.74
N SER A 277 -2.44 5.15 24.75
CA SER A 277 -3.66 4.46 25.20
C SER A 277 -4.85 4.98 24.40
N PRO A 278 -5.50 4.18 23.53
CA PRO A 278 -6.72 4.60 22.83
C PRO A 278 -7.92 4.82 23.78
N PHE A 279 -7.76 4.57 25.08
CA PHE A 279 -8.79 4.77 26.08
C PHE A 279 -8.18 5.36 27.35
N LYS A 280 -8.39 6.65 27.62
CA LYS A 280 -8.49 7.18 29.01
C LYS A 280 -9.14 8.57 29.06
N LYS A 281 -10.11 8.69 29.98
CA LYS A 281 -10.67 9.94 30.49
C LYS A 281 -9.60 10.67 31.33
N PHE A 282 -9.48 11.98 31.18
CA PHE A 282 -8.53 12.81 31.92
C PHE A 282 -8.95 13.02 33.40
N PRO A 283 -8.01 13.06 34.36
CA PRO A 283 -8.28 13.57 35.70
C PRO A 283 -8.19 15.11 35.71
N GLN A 284 -9.24 15.77 36.20
CA GLN A 284 -9.21 17.21 36.49
C GLN A 284 -8.37 17.45 37.75
N ARG A 285 -7.28 18.21 37.62
CA ARG A 285 -6.66 18.90 38.76
C ARG A 285 -7.21 20.33 38.79
N LEU A 286 -7.84 20.70 39.89
CA LEU A 286 -8.15 22.09 40.23
C LEU A 286 -6.82 22.81 40.49
N ILE A 287 -6.54 23.83 39.68
CA ILE A 287 -5.53 24.84 39.96
C ILE A 287 -6.29 26.11 40.33
N THR A 288 -6.25 26.46 41.60
CA THR A 288 -6.66 27.75 42.15
C THR A 288 -5.51 28.72 41.98
N ASP A 289 -5.57 29.51 40.91
CA ASP A 289 -5.17 30.93 40.88
C ASP A 289 -5.51 31.46 39.48
N VAL A 290 -6.32 32.52 39.45
CA VAL A 290 -6.97 33.03 38.22
C VAL A 290 -6.30 34.34 37.80
N PRO A 291 -5.45 34.34 36.75
CA PRO A 291 -5.09 35.56 36.05
C PRO A 291 -6.25 36.03 35.15
N LYS A 292 -6.21 37.33 34.82
CA LYS A 292 -7.24 38.05 34.05
C LYS A 292 -7.71 37.28 32.80
N ILE A 293 -9.01 36.99 32.80
CA ILE A 293 -9.66 35.82 32.17
C ILE A 293 -9.75 35.86 30.62
N LYS A 294 -9.70 37.04 29.98
CA LYS A 294 -9.97 37.14 28.53
C LYS A 294 -8.86 36.53 27.64
N HIS A 295 -7.58 36.69 27.99
CA HIS A 295 -6.48 36.08 27.23
C HIS A 295 -6.38 34.57 27.47
N GLN A 296 -6.73 34.11 28.67
CA GLN A 296 -6.68 32.70 29.04
C GLN A 296 -7.83 31.91 28.39
N GLU A 297 -9.03 32.48 28.28
CA GLU A 297 -10.15 31.85 27.57
C GLU A 297 -9.85 31.69 26.08
N ASN A 298 -9.30 32.73 25.43
CA ASN A 298 -8.90 32.64 24.03
C ASN A 298 -7.78 31.61 23.81
N PHE A 299 -6.80 31.55 24.71
CA PHE A 299 -5.73 30.55 24.68
C PHE A 299 -6.27 29.12 24.89
N LEU A 300 -7.19 28.93 25.85
CA LEU A 300 -7.82 27.63 26.10
C LEU A 300 -8.72 27.19 24.95
N GLN A 301 -9.45 28.12 24.32
CA GLN A 301 -10.27 27.84 23.14
C GLN A 301 -9.41 27.50 21.92
N ALA A 302 -8.36 28.29 21.64
CA ALA A 302 -7.40 27.99 20.57
C ALA A 302 -6.76 26.62 20.77
N ARG A 303 -6.35 26.30 22.01
CA ARG A 303 -5.81 24.98 22.36
C ARG A 303 -6.83 23.85 22.19
N LYS A 304 -8.10 24.07 22.55
CA LYS A 304 -9.17 23.08 22.32
C LYS A 304 -9.40 22.84 20.82
N LYS A 305 -9.47 23.91 20.01
CA LYS A 305 -9.59 23.82 18.55
C LYS A 305 -8.42 23.05 17.93
N LEU A 306 -7.19 23.36 18.36
CA LEU A 306 -5.99 22.66 17.91
C LEU A 306 -6.03 21.16 18.27
N ILE A 307 -6.37 20.81 19.51
CA ILE A 307 -6.47 19.41 19.94
C ILE A 307 -7.52 18.66 19.11
N LEU A 308 -8.68 19.27 18.87
CA LEU A 308 -9.73 18.68 18.04
C LEU A 308 -9.27 18.51 16.59
N ALA A 309 -8.58 19.49 16.01
CA ALA A 309 -8.03 19.40 14.66
C ALA A 309 -7.00 18.26 14.54
N ILE A 310 -6.08 18.16 15.50
CA ILE A 310 -5.08 17.08 15.55
C ILE A 310 -5.77 15.71 15.64
N GLN A 311 -6.77 15.57 16.50
CA GLN A 311 -7.52 14.32 16.67
C GLN A 311 -8.32 13.96 15.41
N MET A 312 -8.98 14.93 14.80
CA MET A 312 -9.82 14.73 13.63
C MET A 312 -9.01 14.28 12.42
N LEU A 313 -7.85 14.91 12.17
CA LEU A 313 -6.99 14.58 11.03
C LEU A 313 -6.00 13.43 11.32
N GLY A 314 -5.90 13.01 12.57
CA GLY A 314 -4.88 12.04 13.01
C GLY A 314 -3.46 12.56 12.80
N PHE A 315 -3.22 13.86 13.08
CA PHE A 315 -1.96 14.53 12.76
C PHE A 315 -0.77 13.91 13.53
N PRO A 316 0.23 13.32 12.84
CA PRO A 316 1.33 12.63 13.51
C PRO A 316 2.16 13.59 14.36
N HIS A 317 2.46 13.19 15.60
CA HIS A 317 3.26 14.00 16.51
C HIS A 317 4.63 14.36 15.94
N LYS A 318 5.32 13.41 15.30
CA LYS A 318 6.62 13.65 14.64
C LYS A 318 6.55 14.72 13.54
N LEU A 319 5.43 14.75 12.80
CA LEU A 319 5.22 15.77 11.77
C LEU A 319 4.95 17.14 12.42
N TYR A 320 4.25 17.16 13.56
CA TYR A 320 4.01 18.39 14.31
C TYR A 320 5.33 18.95 14.86
N GLU A 321 6.16 18.10 15.47
CA GLU A 321 7.50 18.46 15.93
C GLU A 321 8.37 18.99 14.79
N PHE A 322 8.32 18.35 13.62
CA PHE A 322 9.05 18.81 12.43
C PHE A 322 8.71 20.25 12.05
N PHE A 323 7.43 20.65 12.12
CA PHE A 323 7.00 22.01 11.84
C PHE A 323 7.19 22.99 13.00
N HIS A 324 7.25 22.49 14.23
CA HIS A 324 7.48 23.28 15.44
C HIS A 324 8.98 23.51 15.71
N ASP A 325 9.86 22.78 15.05
CA ASP A 325 11.30 23.03 15.09
C ASP A 325 11.63 24.39 14.45
N THR A 326 12.47 25.19 15.13
CA THR A 326 12.82 26.58 14.74
C THR A 326 13.77 26.66 13.55
N VAL A 327 14.18 25.52 13.00
CA VAL A 327 15.02 25.44 11.81
C VAL A 327 14.34 26.14 10.62
N LYS A 328 15.08 27.05 9.98
CA LYS A 328 14.63 27.78 8.79
C LYS A 328 14.32 26.79 7.66
N ASP A 329 13.24 27.06 6.91
CA ASP A 329 12.75 26.30 5.73
C ASP A 329 11.71 25.18 5.96
N ARG A 330 10.79 25.36 6.90
CA ARG A 330 9.58 24.52 7.03
C ARG A 330 8.45 25.04 6.13
N THR A 331 8.68 25.00 4.82
CA THR A 331 7.69 25.44 3.83
C THR A 331 6.69 24.35 3.48
N PHE A 332 5.42 24.70 3.31
CA PHE A 332 4.39 23.75 2.89
C PHE A 332 3.46 24.32 1.81
N SER A 333 2.79 23.42 1.11
CA SER A 333 1.65 23.72 0.22
C SER A 333 0.54 22.68 0.46
N ILE A 334 -0.72 23.08 0.26
CA ILE A 334 -1.86 22.19 0.43
C ILE A 334 -2.59 22.05 -0.91
N TRP A 335 -2.52 20.87 -1.52
CA TRP A 335 -3.27 20.48 -2.71
C TRP A 335 -4.59 19.84 -2.34
N TRP A 336 -5.69 20.57 -2.56
CA TRP A 336 -7.04 20.09 -2.28
C TRP A 336 -8.03 20.42 -3.40
N LYS A 337 -7.49 20.74 -4.59
CA LYS A 337 -8.29 21.05 -5.78
C LYS A 337 -8.96 19.78 -6.26
N THR A 338 -10.26 19.65 -6.01
CA THR A 338 -11.05 18.53 -6.50
C THR A 338 -11.81 18.94 -7.76
N LEU A 339 -12.39 17.96 -8.46
CA LEU A 339 -13.41 18.24 -9.47
C LEU A 339 -14.75 18.65 -8.81
N ASN A 340 -14.96 18.24 -7.55
CA ASN A 340 -16.19 18.44 -6.78
C ASN A 340 -15.84 18.92 -5.37
N ASP A 341 -15.71 20.23 -5.18
CA ASP A 341 -15.32 20.80 -3.89
C ASP A 341 -16.41 20.52 -2.84
N SER A 342 -16.14 19.56 -1.95
CA SER A 342 -17.04 19.23 -0.85
C SER A 342 -16.80 20.13 0.37
N GLU A 343 -17.87 20.50 1.08
CA GLU A 343 -17.77 21.24 2.35
C GLU A 343 -16.90 20.50 3.37
N ALA A 344 -16.93 19.17 3.37
CA ALA A 344 -16.10 18.33 4.23
C ALA A 344 -14.61 18.53 3.95
N SER A 345 -14.19 18.51 2.68
CA SER A 345 -12.79 18.75 2.29
C SER A 345 -12.33 20.17 2.63
N ALA A 346 -13.21 21.17 2.49
CA ALA A 346 -12.91 22.54 2.89
C ALA A 346 -12.72 22.66 4.41
N LEU A 347 -13.57 22.02 5.21
CA LEU A 347 -13.46 21.98 6.66
C LEU A 347 -12.17 21.27 7.11
N GLU A 348 -11.87 20.10 6.56
CA GLU A 348 -10.64 19.35 6.86
C GLU A 348 -9.38 20.14 6.48
N THR A 349 -9.41 20.85 5.35
CA THR A 349 -8.33 21.75 4.93
C THR A 349 -8.16 22.93 5.87
N SER A 350 -9.25 23.55 6.33
CA SER A 350 -9.22 24.59 7.34
C SER A 350 -8.62 24.07 8.66
N ARG A 351 -8.95 22.84 9.08
CA ARG A 351 -8.35 22.22 10.27
C ARG A 351 -6.87 21.92 10.11
N LEU A 352 -6.42 21.53 8.92
CA LEU A 352 -5.00 21.35 8.64
C LEU A 352 -4.26 22.70 8.74
N GLN A 353 -4.85 23.77 8.19
CA GLN A 353 -4.32 25.12 8.30
C GLN A 353 -4.23 25.58 9.75
N ASP A 354 -5.31 25.40 10.55
CA ASP A 354 -5.32 25.70 11.99
C ASP A 354 -4.13 25.04 12.72
N ILE A 355 -3.81 23.77 12.40
CA ILE A 355 -2.66 23.07 13.00
C ILE A 355 -1.36 23.74 12.58
N LEU A 356 -1.15 23.95 11.27
CA LEU A 356 0.11 24.47 10.74
C LEU A 356 0.37 25.93 11.15
N GLU A 357 -0.67 26.74 11.33
CA GLU A 357 -0.56 28.12 11.82
C GLU A 357 -0.08 28.20 13.28
N THR A 358 -0.26 27.14 14.07
CA THR A 358 0.30 27.06 15.44
C THR A 358 1.78 26.69 15.49
N THR A 359 2.40 26.49 14.33
CA THR A 359 3.81 26.09 14.19
C THR A 359 4.62 27.18 13.46
N TYR A 360 5.91 26.94 13.20
CA TYR A 360 6.74 27.84 12.37
C TYR A 360 6.63 27.55 10.86
N ALA A 361 5.62 26.75 10.46
CA ALA A 361 5.40 26.39 9.08
C ALA A 361 5.01 27.61 8.22
N ARG A 362 5.55 27.71 7.01
CA ARG A 362 5.21 28.79 6.06
C ARG A 362 4.52 28.25 4.82
N HIS A 363 3.30 28.71 4.57
CA HIS A 363 2.58 28.40 3.34
C HIS A 363 3.22 29.13 2.14
N VAL A 364 3.58 28.42 1.07
CA VAL A 364 4.25 29.01 -0.11
C VAL A 364 3.45 28.92 -1.41
N GLY A 365 2.27 28.32 -1.40
CA GLY A 365 1.45 28.08 -2.59
C GLY A 365 2.04 27.02 -3.53
N TYR A 366 1.47 26.88 -4.73
CA TYR A 366 1.80 25.79 -5.66
C TYR A 366 3.00 26.05 -6.55
N GLU A 367 3.35 27.31 -6.82
CA GLU A 367 4.42 27.66 -7.78
C GLU A 367 5.82 27.62 -7.15
N LYS A 368 5.89 27.78 -5.83
CA LYS A 368 7.15 27.84 -5.08
C LYS A 368 7.60 26.44 -4.63
N ASN A 369 8.86 26.35 -4.20
CA ASN A 369 9.40 25.11 -3.66
C ASN A 369 8.91 24.91 -2.22
N ALA A 370 7.91 24.04 -2.04
CA ALA A 370 7.48 23.56 -0.73
C ALA A 370 8.31 22.35 -0.29
N ARG A 371 8.71 22.29 0.98
CA ARG A 371 9.35 21.11 1.58
C ARG A 371 8.34 19.98 1.82
N VAL A 372 7.12 20.33 2.17
CA VAL A 372 6.01 19.39 2.42
C VAL A 372 4.80 19.76 1.58
N ILE A 373 4.22 18.79 0.90
CA ILE A 373 2.99 18.95 0.14
C ILE A 373 1.92 18.07 0.76
N PHE A 374 0.89 18.69 1.31
CA PHE A 374 -0.30 18.00 1.77
C PHE A 374 -1.26 17.83 0.60
N VAL A 375 -1.81 16.64 0.41
CA VAL A 375 -2.72 16.29 -0.67
C VAL A 375 -4.00 15.77 -0.05
N HIS A 376 -5.12 16.44 -0.25
CA HIS A 376 -6.39 15.92 0.26
C HIS A 376 -6.72 14.59 -0.43
N VAL A 377 -7.21 13.58 0.30
CA VAL A 377 -7.51 12.25 -0.27
C VAL A 377 -8.56 12.29 -1.40
N SER A 378 -9.46 13.27 -1.39
CA SER A 378 -10.42 13.49 -2.49
C SER A 378 -9.80 14.13 -3.75
N SER A 379 -8.56 14.64 -3.68
CA SER A 379 -7.86 15.30 -4.80
C SER A 379 -6.81 14.42 -5.48
N LEU A 380 -6.80 13.11 -5.17
CA LEU A 380 -5.82 12.18 -5.74
C LEU A 380 -5.95 12.07 -7.26
N GLU A 381 -7.16 12.20 -7.81
CA GLU A 381 -7.37 12.16 -9.26
C GLU A 381 -6.65 13.29 -9.99
N THR A 382 -6.52 14.46 -9.35
CA THR A 382 -5.88 15.66 -9.91
C THR A 382 -4.41 15.80 -9.49
N ILE A 383 -3.84 14.81 -8.79
CA ILE A 383 -2.47 14.91 -8.26
C ILE A 383 -1.42 15.14 -9.34
N HIS A 384 -1.64 14.59 -10.53
CA HIS A 384 -0.80 14.75 -11.71
C HIS A 384 -0.73 16.20 -12.21
N MET A 385 -1.66 17.07 -11.80
CA MET A 385 -1.70 18.49 -12.13
C MET A 385 -0.87 19.36 -11.17
N ILE A 386 -0.23 18.78 -10.14
CA ILE A 386 0.66 19.53 -9.26
C ILE A 386 1.83 20.09 -10.09
N PRO A 387 2.08 21.42 -10.07
CA PRO A 387 3.15 22.02 -10.84
C PRO A 387 4.51 21.38 -10.53
N LYS A 388 5.25 21.02 -11.58
CA LYS A 388 6.59 20.42 -11.50
C LYS A 388 6.63 19.16 -10.62
N LEU A 389 5.55 18.35 -10.62
CA LEU A 389 5.46 17.12 -9.83
C LEU A 389 6.67 16.19 -10.04
N VAL A 390 7.09 16.00 -11.30
CA VAL A 390 8.24 15.16 -11.64
C VAL A 390 9.51 15.64 -10.93
N ASN A 391 9.85 16.93 -11.06
CA ASN A 391 11.04 17.51 -10.42
C ASN A 391 10.98 17.38 -8.88
N ARG A 392 9.80 17.58 -8.30
CA ARG A 392 9.57 17.43 -6.84
C ARG A 392 9.79 15.99 -6.39
N ARG A 393 9.39 15.00 -7.19
CA ARG A 393 9.63 13.57 -6.90
C ARG A 393 11.08 13.14 -7.16
N GLN A 394 11.78 13.73 -8.12
CA GLN A 394 13.23 13.56 -8.27
C GLN A 394 14.04 14.16 -7.10
N GLY A 395 13.41 15.04 -6.30
CA GLY A 395 14.06 15.65 -5.13
C GLY A 395 14.86 16.89 -5.46
N TYR A 396 14.64 17.50 -6.63
CA TYR A 396 15.25 18.75 -7.04
C TYR A 396 14.35 19.96 -6.70
N PRO A 397 14.90 21.06 -6.12
CA PRO A 397 16.26 21.22 -5.60
C PRO A 397 16.45 20.64 -4.18
N ARG A 398 15.37 20.26 -3.50
CA ARG A 398 15.39 19.61 -2.19
C ARG A 398 14.33 18.51 -2.17
N ARG A 399 14.60 17.41 -1.45
CA ARG A 399 13.65 16.30 -1.27
C ARG A 399 12.29 16.80 -0.74
N VAL A 400 11.24 16.72 -1.54
CA VAL A 400 9.87 17.10 -1.11
C VAL A 400 9.19 15.91 -0.46
N GLN A 401 8.53 16.10 0.69
CA GLN A 401 7.69 15.07 1.29
C GLN A 401 6.23 15.31 0.89
N PHE A 402 5.51 14.25 0.58
CA PHE A 402 4.10 14.33 0.24
C PHE A 402 3.31 13.58 1.32
N TYR A 403 2.25 14.21 1.82
CA TYR A 403 1.35 13.58 2.78
C TYR A 403 -0.05 13.67 2.24
N THR A 404 -0.80 12.58 2.29
CA THR A 404 -2.25 12.64 2.20
C THR A 404 -2.84 13.20 3.48
N TYR A 405 -4.07 13.72 3.44
CA TYR A 405 -4.86 14.08 4.62
C TYR A 405 -6.37 14.05 4.31
N GLY A 406 -7.19 14.06 5.37
CA GLY A 406 -8.64 14.14 5.27
C GLY A 406 -9.34 12.80 5.06
N THR A 407 -10.62 12.87 4.69
CA THR A 407 -11.50 11.72 4.46
C THR A 407 -12.19 11.82 3.10
N SER A 408 -12.55 10.68 2.53
CA SER A 408 -13.33 10.61 1.29
C SER A 408 -14.02 9.26 1.20
N GLU A 409 -15.30 9.25 0.81
CA GLU A 409 -16.07 8.01 0.63
C GLU A 409 -15.55 7.15 -0.54
N ALA A 410 -14.88 7.78 -1.51
CA ALA A 410 -14.24 7.08 -2.63
C ALA A 410 -12.98 6.30 -2.22
N ILE A 411 -12.45 6.55 -1.02
CA ILE A 411 -11.21 5.98 -0.51
C ILE A 411 -11.53 5.15 0.74
N PRO A 412 -10.98 3.93 0.89
CA PRO A 412 -11.24 3.15 2.10
C PRO A 412 -10.70 3.81 3.36
N LYS A 413 -11.44 3.64 4.46
CA LYS A 413 -11.20 4.34 5.74
C LYS A 413 -9.81 4.14 6.33
N VAL A 414 -9.22 2.99 6.10
CA VAL A 414 -7.85 2.69 6.54
C VAL A 414 -6.80 3.58 5.87
N LEU A 415 -7.10 4.16 4.71
CA LEU A 415 -6.23 5.10 3.99
C LEU A 415 -6.56 6.56 4.30
N TRP A 416 -7.52 6.83 5.19
CA TRP A 416 -7.84 8.18 5.65
C TRP A 416 -6.77 8.71 6.61
N GLY A 417 -6.82 10.03 6.83
CA GLY A 417 -5.94 10.76 7.74
C GLY A 417 -4.58 11.08 7.12
N ILE A 418 -3.63 11.48 7.96
CA ILE A 418 -2.32 11.93 7.48
C ILE A 418 -1.35 10.77 7.27
N ARG A 419 -0.94 10.55 6.02
CA ARG A 419 -0.04 9.45 5.63
C ARG A 419 0.96 9.90 4.57
N GLU A 420 2.22 9.52 4.72
CA GLU A 420 3.23 9.81 3.70
C GLU A 420 2.93 9.04 2.42
N ILE A 421 3.09 9.70 1.28
CA ILE A 421 3.06 9.13 -0.08
C ILE A 421 4.34 9.57 -0.80
N TYR A 422 4.70 8.84 -1.85
CA TYR A 422 5.92 9.00 -2.62
C TYR A 422 7.21 9.01 -1.75
N PRO A 423 7.41 8.03 -0.84
CA PRO A 423 8.54 8.08 0.10
C PRO A 423 9.90 7.93 -0.57
N CYS A 424 10.07 6.91 -1.43
CA CYS A 424 11.32 6.56 -2.10
C CYS A 424 11.08 5.61 -3.30
N GLY A 425 12.13 5.24 -4.03
CA GLY A 425 12.03 4.21 -5.06
C GLY A 425 11.30 4.63 -6.33
N GLY A 426 10.88 3.67 -7.14
CA GLY A 426 10.11 3.96 -8.33
C GLY A 426 9.57 2.77 -9.12
N VAL A 427 8.65 3.08 -10.00
CA VAL A 427 8.04 2.18 -10.98
C VAL A 427 8.57 2.51 -12.36
N VAL A 428 9.08 1.51 -13.08
CA VAL A 428 9.70 1.67 -14.40
C VAL A 428 8.94 0.88 -15.46
N THR A 429 8.72 1.50 -16.61
CA THR A 429 8.24 0.85 -17.83
C THR A 429 9.10 1.27 -19.02
N PHE A 430 8.90 0.65 -20.18
CA PHE A 430 9.80 0.74 -21.33
C PHE A 430 9.03 0.95 -22.63
N THR A 431 9.56 1.80 -23.52
CA THR A 431 9.07 1.90 -24.89
C THR A 431 9.56 0.71 -25.74
N PRO A 432 8.84 0.31 -26.80
CA PRO A 432 9.33 -0.69 -27.74
C PRO A 432 10.70 -0.30 -28.34
N CYS A 433 10.88 0.99 -28.64
CA CYS A 433 12.13 1.52 -29.19
C CYS A 433 13.32 1.37 -28.24
N ALA A 434 13.12 1.48 -26.92
CA ALA A 434 14.19 1.24 -25.95
C ALA A 434 14.76 -0.18 -26.09
N PHE A 435 13.91 -1.19 -26.25
CA PHE A 435 14.34 -2.59 -26.48
C PHE A 435 15.03 -2.77 -27.82
N LEU A 436 14.47 -2.19 -28.90
CA LEU A 436 15.00 -2.35 -30.25
C LEU A 436 16.38 -1.73 -30.42
N LYS A 437 16.58 -0.53 -29.86
CA LYS A 437 17.80 0.27 -30.07
C LYS A 437 18.87 -0.01 -29.02
N ASN A 438 18.48 -0.30 -27.79
CA ASN A 438 19.39 -0.46 -26.66
C ASN A 438 19.16 -1.76 -25.87
N PRO A 439 19.07 -2.95 -26.52
CA PRO A 439 18.65 -4.19 -25.87
C PRO A 439 19.56 -4.57 -24.69
N LEU A 440 20.87 -4.39 -24.81
CA LEU A 440 21.83 -4.71 -23.76
C LEU A 440 21.67 -3.81 -22.53
N GLN A 441 21.47 -2.51 -22.75
CA GLN A 441 21.25 -1.56 -21.64
C GLN A 441 19.92 -1.82 -20.95
N VAL A 442 18.86 -2.18 -21.69
CA VAL A 442 17.56 -2.54 -21.11
C VAL A 442 17.70 -3.79 -20.25
N MET A 443 18.40 -4.81 -20.75
CA MET A 443 18.66 -6.04 -20.00
C MET A 443 19.41 -5.76 -18.70
N ASP A 444 20.44 -4.93 -18.72
CA ASP A 444 21.19 -4.55 -17.52
C ASP A 444 20.36 -3.71 -16.55
N THR A 445 19.53 -2.81 -17.07
CA THR A 445 18.61 -2.00 -16.27
C THR A 445 17.56 -2.86 -15.58
N LEU A 446 16.96 -3.82 -16.27
CA LEU A 446 16.02 -4.79 -15.68
C LEU A 446 16.66 -5.61 -14.58
N ARG A 447 17.88 -6.12 -14.79
CA ARG A 447 18.63 -6.84 -13.75
C ARG A 447 18.92 -5.97 -12.52
N LYS A 448 19.29 -4.69 -12.73
CA LYS A 448 19.51 -3.74 -11.65
C LYS A 448 18.22 -3.44 -10.89
N ILE A 449 17.10 -3.23 -11.59
CA ILE A 449 15.80 -3.00 -10.96
C ILE A 449 15.37 -4.22 -10.15
N HIS A 450 15.47 -5.43 -10.70
CA HIS A 450 15.08 -6.66 -10.00
C HIS A 450 15.88 -6.92 -8.71
N LYS A 451 17.15 -6.52 -8.67
CA LYS A 451 17.98 -6.60 -7.46
C LYS A 451 17.70 -5.48 -6.46
N HIS A 452 16.96 -4.45 -6.85
CA HIS A 452 16.76 -3.25 -6.05
C HIS A 452 15.49 -3.37 -5.19
N PRO A 453 15.57 -3.17 -3.85
CA PRO A 453 14.42 -3.39 -2.97
C PRO A 453 13.30 -2.36 -3.10
N LEU A 454 13.63 -1.15 -3.57
CA LEU A 454 12.69 -0.02 -3.69
C LEU A 454 12.21 0.25 -5.13
N TRP A 455 12.62 -0.56 -6.11
CA TRP A 455 12.26 -0.33 -7.50
C TRP A 455 11.62 -1.56 -8.11
N ILE A 456 10.65 -1.32 -8.96
CA ILE A 456 9.93 -2.37 -9.68
C ILE A 456 9.82 -1.98 -11.15
N SER A 457 9.71 -3.00 -11.99
CA SER A 457 9.52 -2.80 -13.42
C SER A 457 8.36 -3.61 -13.95
N TYR A 458 7.70 -3.06 -14.96
CA TYR A 458 6.70 -3.76 -15.73
C TYR A 458 6.76 -3.38 -17.21
N ILE A 459 6.16 -4.22 -18.04
CA ILE A 459 6.01 -4.00 -19.47
C ILE A 459 4.51 -4.07 -19.77
N LEU A 460 4.01 -3.09 -20.52
CA LEU A 460 2.65 -3.14 -21.03
C LEU A 460 2.54 -4.24 -22.10
N PRO A 461 1.46 -5.04 -22.10
CA PRO A 461 1.21 -6.02 -23.16
C PRO A 461 1.32 -5.42 -24.57
N GLN A 462 0.80 -4.21 -24.78
CA GLN A 462 0.86 -3.55 -26.08
C GLN A 462 2.28 -3.13 -26.48
N ALA A 463 3.12 -2.75 -25.51
CA ALA A 463 4.52 -2.41 -25.78
C ALA A 463 5.30 -3.67 -26.19
N LEU A 464 5.09 -4.79 -25.50
CA LEU A 464 5.68 -6.08 -25.86
C LEU A 464 5.17 -6.61 -27.20
N GLY A 465 3.87 -6.46 -27.49
CA GLY A 465 3.27 -6.87 -28.76
C GLY A 465 3.87 -6.09 -29.93
N MET A 466 4.06 -4.77 -29.75
CA MET A 466 4.72 -3.93 -30.75
C MET A 466 6.18 -4.31 -30.95
N LEU A 467 6.92 -4.55 -29.87
CA LEU A 467 8.29 -5.05 -29.94
C LEU A 467 8.34 -6.36 -30.76
N ALA A 468 7.42 -7.29 -30.48
CA ALA A 468 7.35 -8.56 -31.19
C ALA A 468 7.08 -8.36 -32.68
N LYS A 469 6.08 -7.53 -33.02
CA LYS A 469 5.74 -7.20 -34.41
C LYS A 469 6.91 -6.53 -35.14
N LEU A 470 7.48 -5.45 -34.60
CA LEU A 470 8.59 -4.74 -35.23
C LEU A 470 9.82 -5.62 -35.43
N SER A 471 10.11 -6.52 -34.49
CA SER A 471 11.26 -7.44 -34.58
C SER A 471 11.10 -8.54 -35.63
N CYS A 472 9.86 -8.86 -36.01
CA CYS A 472 9.55 -9.95 -36.93
C CYS A 472 9.15 -9.46 -38.34
N MET A 473 9.02 -8.14 -38.55
CA MET A 473 8.61 -7.50 -39.81
C MET A 473 9.75 -7.35 -40.84
N VAL A 474 10.60 -8.36 -40.99
CA VAL A 474 11.52 -8.43 -42.14
C VAL A 474 10.76 -9.05 -43.31
N GLY A 475 10.19 -8.22 -44.20
CA GLY A 475 9.42 -8.63 -45.39
C GLY A 475 7.91 -8.30 -45.32
N ASP A 476 7.11 -8.92 -46.20
CA ASP A 476 5.65 -8.72 -46.38
C ASP A 476 4.80 -9.26 -45.20
N GLY A 477 5.00 -8.69 -44.01
CA GLY A 477 3.99 -8.68 -42.95
C GLY A 477 3.62 -10.04 -42.33
N ASP A 478 4.56 -10.98 -42.27
CA ASP A 478 4.30 -12.37 -41.92
C ASP A 478 3.59 -12.53 -40.54
N PRO A 479 2.35 -13.09 -40.48
CA PRO A 479 1.56 -13.28 -39.25
C PRO A 479 2.11 -14.38 -38.32
N LEU A 480 3.29 -14.92 -38.60
CA LEU A 480 3.85 -16.10 -37.94
C LEU A 480 4.74 -15.78 -36.72
N ILE A 481 4.45 -14.73 -35.95
CA ILE A 481 5.26 -14.34 -34.77
C ILE A 481 5.35 -15.49 -33.75
N LEU A 482 4.23 -16.14 -33.44
CA LEU A 482 4.19 -17.28 -32.52
C LEU A 482 5.00 -18.46 -33.06
N LYS A 483 4.93 -18.72 -34.36
CA LYS A 483 5.72 -19.78 -35.00
C LYS A 483 7.22 -19.46 -34.96
N LYS A 484 7.62 -18.21 -35.23
CA LYS A 484 9.01 -17.77 -35.09
C LYS A 484 9.54 -17.94 -33.67
N TYR A 485 8.68 -17.76 -32.66
CA TYR A 485 9.03 -18.08 -31.28
C TYR A 485 9.19 -19.59 -31.04
N ASP A 486 8.25 -20.41 -31.53
CA ASP A 486 8.30 -21.88 -31.39
C ASP A 486 9.52 -22.48 -32.11
N ASP A 487 9.90 -21.89 -33.25
CA ASP A 487 11.08 -22.25 -34.02
C ASP A 487 12.39 -21.65 -33.43
N LEU A 488 12.35 -21.00 -32.26
CA LEU A 488 13.48 -20.36 -31.56
C LEU A 488 14.17 -19.20 -32.33
N HIS A 489 13.47 -18.59 -33.29
CA HIS A 489 13.95 -17.45 -34.08
C HIS A 489 13.52 -16.08 -33.53
N PHE A 490 12.80 -16.03 -32.41
CA PHE A 490 12.37 -14.77 -31.81
C PHE A 490 13.54 -14.05 -31.09
N PRO A 491 13.97 -12.85 -31.53
CA PRO A 491 15.20 -12.22 -31.02
C PRO A 491 15.11 -11.72 -29.58
N TYR A 492 13.89 -11.54 -29.05
CA TYR A 492 13.65 -11.04 -27.68
C TYR A 492 13.18 -12.12 -26.71
N THR A 493 13.58 -13.39 -26.94
CA THR A 493 13.32 -14.50 -26.00
C THR A 493 13.77 -14.19 -24.56
N TRP A 494 14.83 -13.41 -24.40
CA TRP A 494 15.32 -12.99 -23.08
C TRP A 494 14.34 -12.08 -22.32
N VAL A 495 13.50 -11.29 -23.03
CA VAL A 495 12.45 -10.46 -22.41
C VAL A 495 11.33 -11.36 -21.90
N LEU A 496 10.90 -12.33 -22.73
CA LEU A 496 9.86 -13.28 -22.36
C LEU A 496 10.29 -14.15 -21.16
N LYS A 497 11.55 -14.59 -21.16
CA LYS A 497 12.15 -15.29 -20.03
C LYS A 497 12.22 -14.43 -18.77
N ALA A 498 12.53 -13.13 -18.90
CA ALA A 498 12.50 -12.21 -17.76
C ALA A 498 11.09 -12.05 -17.18
N ILE A 499 10.04 -12.14 -18.01
CA ILE A 499 8.65 -12.15 -17.55
C ILE A 499 8.34 -13.44 -16.81
N GLU A 500 8.64 -14.59 -17.43
CA GLU A 500 8.41 -15.93 -16.87
C GLU A 500 9.12 -16.14 -15.51
N GLU A 501 10.35 -15.64 -15.39
CA GLU A 501 11.12 -15.67 -14.13
C GLU A 501 10.64 -14.65 -13.09
N GLY A 502 9.70 -13.77 -13.45
CA GLY A 502 9.22 -12.69 -12.61
C GLY A 502 10.29 -11.63 -12.31
N VAL A 503 11.23 -11.41 -13.22
CA VAL A 503 12.20 -10.29 -13.16
C VAL A 503 11.49 -8.97 -13.47
N VAL A 504 10.57 -9.01 -14.44
CA VAL A 504 9.71 -7.89 -14.87
C VAL A 504 8.28 -8.40 -14.99
N ALA A 505 7.29 -7.60 -14.63
CA ALA A 505 5.89 -8.01 -14.74
C ALA A 505 5.30 -7.63 -16.11
N LEU A 506 4.39 -8.47 -16.64
CA LEU A 506 3.54 -8.13 -17.78
C LEU A 506 2.18 -7.68 -17.24
N LEU A 507 1.91 -6.37 -17.21
CA LEU A 507 0.70 -5.83 -16.60
C LEU A 507 0.24 -4.51 -17.22
N THR A 508 -1.01 -4.16 -16.93
CA THR A 508 -1.59 -2.82 -17.14
C THR A 508 -1.99 -2.23 -15.80
N SER A 509 -2.12 -0.91 -15.74
CA SER A 509 -2.66 -0.22 -14.57
C SER A 509 -4.07 -0.71 -14.20
N PRO A 510 -4.46 -0.62 -12.91
CA PRO A 510 -5.81 -0.94 -12.49
C PRO A 510 -6.83 -0.05 -13.21
N GLN A 511 -7.91 -0.65 -13.68
CA GLN A 511 -9.05 0.12 -14.19
C GLN A 511 -9.97 0.49 -13.03
N LYS A 512 -10.58 1.67 -13.07
CA LYS A 512 -11.39 2.26 -11.98
C LYS A 512 -12.69 1.49 -11.64
N VAL A 513 -12.93 0.33 -12.24
CA VAL A 513 -14.21 -0.40 -12.19
C VAL A 513 -13.97 -1.77 -11.56
N ASN A 514 -15.02 -2.34 -10.97
CA ASN A 514 -15.15 -3.62 -10.25
C ASN A 514 -14.64 -4.90 -10.98
N ASP A 515 -13.66 -4.80 -11.86
CA ASP A 515 -13.39 -5.74 -12.95
C ASP A 515 -12.54 -6.94 -12.53
N GLY A 516 -12.41 -7.20 -11.23
CA GLY A 516 -11.57 -8.29 -10.78
C GLY A 516 -10.11 -8.16 -11.24
N TRP A 517 -9.62 -6.97 -11.62
CA TRP A 517 -8.21 -6.74 -11.96
C TRP A 517 -7.29 -7.27 -10.86
N ILE A 518 -7.69 -7.04 -9.61
CA ILE A 518 -7.03 -7.58 -8.42
C ILE A 518 -7.08 -9.11 -8.39
N GLN A 519 -8.22 -9.74 -8.73
CA GLN A 519 -8.37 -11.19 -8.77
C GLN A 519 -7.56 -11.82 -9.92
N ASP A 520 -7.56 -11.19 -11.08
CA ASP A 520 -6.75 -11.58 -12.22
C ASP A 520 -5.28 -11.38 -11.92
N PHE A 521 -4.91 -10.36 -11.14
CA PHE A 521 -3.56 -10.18 -10.61
C PHE A 521 -3.18 -11.23 -9.56
N PHE A 522 -4.12 -11.63 -8.69
CA PHE A 522 -3.92 -12.64 -7.64
C PHE A 522 -3.82 -14.07 -8.17
N LYS A 523 -4.32 -14.34 -9.38
CA LYS A 523 -4.15 -15.65 -10.05
C LYS A 523 -2.73 -15.87 -10.61
N LEU A 524 -1.90 -14.84 -10.69
CA LEU A 524 -0.69 -14.83 -11.52
C LEU A 524 0.51 -15.47 -10.83
N GLN A 525 0.71 -16.76 -11.09
CA GLN A 525 2.05 -17.14 -11.52
C GLN A 525 2.43 -16.30 -12.75
N PRO A 526 3.68 -15.83 -12.89
CA PRO A 526 4.09 -15.17 -14.12
C PRO A 526 3.73 -16.07 -15.33
N PRO A 527 3.15 -15.50 -16.41
CA PRO A 527 2.78 -16.30 -17.57
C PRO A 527 4.03 -16.98 -18.14
N SER A 528 3.85 -18.14 -18.76
CA SER A 528 4.95 -18.76 -19.50
C SER A 528 5.44 -17.81 -20.60
N ALA A 529 6.68 -17.97 -21.04
CA ALA A 529 7.24 -17.11 -22.08
C ALA A 529 6.38 -17.09 -23.37
N ARG A 530 5.73 -18.22 -23.71
CA ARG A 530 4.79 -18.31 -24.83
C ARG A 530 3.49 -17.56 -24.55
N ASP A 531 2.86 -17.79 -23.40
CA ASP A 531 1.59 -17.13 -23.04
C ASP A 531 1.77 -15.61 -22.95
N ALA A 532 2.91 -15.15 -22.42
CA ALA A 532 3.26 -13.74 -22.36
C ALA A 532 3.28 -13.10 -23.75
N LEU A 533 3.83 -13.80 -24.74
CA LEU A 533 3.86 -13.35 -26.14
C LEU A 533 2.46 -13.33 -26.76
N GLU A 534 1.64 -14.34 -26.50
CA GLU A 534 0.25 -14.40 -26.99
C GLU A 534 -0.61 -13.28 -26.39
N ILE A 535 -0.53 -13.06 -25.07
CA ILE A 535 -1.18 -11.95 -24.37
C ILE A 535 -0.75 -10.59 -24.97
N ALA A 536 0.53 -10.44 -25.27
CA ALA A 536 1.08 -9.21 -25.81
C ALA A 536 0.58 -8.91 -27.24
N ILE A 537 0.57 -9.93 -28.11
CA ILE A 537 0.05 -9.81 -29.49
C ILE A 537 -1.45 -9.52 -29.45
N GLY A 538 -2.23 -10.31 -28.71
CA GLY A 538 -3.67 -10.10 -28.57
C GLY A 538 -4.02 -8.74 -27.98
N GLY A 539 -3.26 -8.28 -26.97
CA GLY A 539 -3.45 -6.97 -26.35
C GLY A 539 -3.14 -5.80 -27.29
N LEU A 540 -2.14 -5.94 -28.16
CA LEU A 540 -1.83 -4.95 -29.20
C LEU A 540 -2.94 -4.90 -30.26
N GLU A 541 -3.33 -6.05 -30.79
CA GLU A 541 -4.34 -6.15 -31.85
C GLU A 541 -5.70 -5.66 -31.36
N ALA A 542 -6.13 -6.06 -30.17
CA ALA A 542 -7.39 -5.62 -29.58
C ALA A 542 -7.45 -4.08 -29.45
N LYS A 543 -6.34 -3.44 -29.08
CA LYS A 543 -6.29 -1.98 -28.86
C LYS A 543 -6.12 -1.18 -30.15
N PHE A 544 -5.43 -1.72 -31.14
CA PHE A 544 -5.02 -0.98 -32.35
C PHE A 544 -5.50 -1.57 -33.67
N LYS A 545 -6.47 -2.49 -33.65
CA LYS A 545 -7.06 -3.14 -34.84
C LYS A 545 -7.39 -2.17 -35.98
N ASN A 546 -7.88 -0.97 -35.65
CA ASN A 546 -8.38 0.02 -36.61
C ASN A 546 -7.36 1.12 -36.94
N ALA A 547 -6.16 1.09 -36.35
CA ALA A 547 -5.13 2.10 -36.58
C ALA A 547 -4.10 1.62 -37.61
N PRO A 548 -3.67 2.46 -38.56
CA PRO A 548 -2.63 2.08 -39.50
C PRO A 548 -1.26 1.97 -38.82
N VAL A 549 -0.41 1.04 -39.27
CA VAL A 549 0.86 0.66 -38.61
C VAL A 549 1.79 1.85 -38.37
N PHE A 550 1.86 2.81 -39.30
CA PHE A 550 2.72 3.99 -39.15
C PHE A 550 2.32 4.89 -37.97
N GLN A 551 1.09 4.79 -37.45
CA GLN A 551 0.62 5.54 -36.28
C GLN A 551 0.87 4.81 -34.96
N TRP A 552 1.22 3.52 -35.00
CA TRP A 552 1.28 2.68 -33.80
C TRP A 552 2.29 3.18 -32.76
N ASN A 553 3.47 3.67 -33.19
CA ASN A 553 4.48 4.19 -32.26
C ASN A 553 3.91 5.29 -31.35
N GLY A 554 3.32 6.34 -31.94
CA GLY A 554 2.75 7.45 -31.17
C GLY A 554 1.52 7.05 -30.35
N LEU A 555 0.74 6.05 -30.80
CA LEU A 555 -0.39 5.53 -30.04
C LEU A 555 0.05 4.69 -28.83
N ILE A 556 1.12 3.91 -28.97
CA ILE A 556 1.68 3.10 -27.88
C ILE A 556 2.37 3.97 -26.85
N GLU A 557 3.13 4.97 -27.26
CA GLU A 557 3.74 5.93 -26.33
C GLU A 557 2.67 6.63 -25.47
N LYS A 558 1.57 7.09 -26.10
CA LYS A 558 0.41 7.62 -25.38
C LYS A 558 -0.24 6.59 -24.46
N ALA A 559 -0.31 5.32 -24.88
CA ALA A 559 -0.86 4.25 -24.06
C ALA A 559 0.01 3.98 -22.82
N ILE A 560 1.34 3.94 -22.97
CA ILE A 560 2.30 3.79 -21.86
C ILE A 560 2.18 4.98 -20.90
N GLU A 561 2.12 6.21 -21.44
CA GLU A 561 1.97 7.41 -20.63
C GLU A 561 0.67 7.41 -19.83
N SER A 562 -0.45 7.06 -20.48
CA SER A 562 -1.76 6.98 -19.85
C SER A 562 -1.82 5.89 -18.79
N ASP A 563 -1.24 4.72 -19.07
CA ASP A 563 -1.21 3.60 -18.13
C ASP A 563 -0.43 3.97 -16.87
N LEU A 564 0.78 4.52 -17.02
CA LEU A 564 1.60 4.92 -15.89
C LEU A 564 0.99 6.11 -15.12
N LYS A 565 0.18 6.95 -15.79
CA LYS A 565 -0.63 7.99 -15.13
C LYS A 565 -1.73 7.44 -14.24
N GLU A 566 -2.38 6.36 -14.65
CA GLU A 566 -3.34 5.69 -13.77
C GLU A 566 -2.61 4.94 -12.66
N MET A 567 -1.49 4.29 -12.97
CA MET A 567 -0.65 3.60 -11.98
C MET A 567 -0.23 4.49 -10.81
N GLN A 568 0.15 5.74 -11.07
CA GLN A 568 0.54 6.69 -10.02
C GLN A 568 -0.63 7.25 -9.21
N LYS A 569 -1.88 7.01 -9.59
CA LYS A 569 -3.07 7.41 -8.81
C LYS A 569 -3.46 6.35 -7.79
N GLU A 570 -2.96 5.13 -7.95
CA GLU A 570 -3.22 4.03 -7.04
C GLU A 570 -2.51 4.26 -5.71
N LEU A 571 -3.30 4.56 -4.67
CA LEU A 571 -2.79 4.86 -3.33
C LEU A 571 -1.80 3.82 -2.84
N GLY A 572 -2.06 2.55 -3.15
CA GLY A 572 -1.20 1.47 -2.72
C GLY A 572 0.20 1.51 -3.31
N ILE A 573 0.32 1.98 -4.54
CA ILE A 573 1.59 2.19 -5.24
C ILE A 573 2.22 3.50 -4.79
N MET A 574 1.41 4.56 -4.63
CA MET A 574 1.87 5.85 -4.13
C MET A 574 2.52 5.77 -2.74
N MET A 575 2.00 4.92 -1.85
CA MET A 575 2.55 4.73 -0.51
C MET A 575 3.95 4.09 -0.52
N GLU A 576 4.32 3.37 -1.57
CA GLU A 576 5.58 2.62 -1.64
C GLU A 576 6.60 3.29 -2.57
N TYR A 577 6.15 3.84 -3.70
CA TYR A 577 7.02 4.26 -4.80
C TYR A 577 6.91 5.75 -5.11
N ARG A 578 8.07 6.41 -5.27
CA ARG A 578 8.20 7.85 -5.49
C ARG A 578 8.28 8.25 -6.96
N ARG A 579 9.07 7.55 -7.78
CA ARG A 579 9.31 7.90 -9.19
C ARG A 579 8.52 7.01 -10.12
N TYR A 580 8.12 7.54 -11.27
CA TYR A 580 7.32 6.86 -12.28
C TYR A 580 7.97 7.16 -13.62
N VAL A 581 8.70 6.18 -14.15
CA VAL A 581 9.71 6.38 -15.19
C VAL A 581 9.37 5.58 -16.44
N ILE A 582 9.36 6.24 -17.59
CA ILE A 582 9.29 5.63 -18.91
C ILE A 582 10.70 5.68 -19.50
N ILE A 583 11.29 4.50 -19.70
CA ILE A 583 12.61 4.35 -20.31
C ILE A 583 12.48 4.38 -21.83
N THR A 584 13.24 5.26 -22.45
CA THR A 584 13.21 5.51 -23.90
C THR A 584 14.55 5.29 -24.59
N SER A 585 14.51 5.31 -25.93
CA SER A 585 15.67 5.40 -26.81
C SER A 585 16.04 6.86 -27.15
N ASP A 586 17.11 7.08 -27.91
CA ASP A 586 17.46 8.42 -28.40
C ASP A 586 16.57 8.91 -29.56
N GLU A 587 15.81 8.02 -30.19
CA GLU A 587 14.93 8.42 -31.30
C GLU A 587 13.55 8.91 -30.79
N ASP A 588 13.23 8.60 -29.53
CA ASP A 588 11.96 8.94 -28.87
C ASP A 588 11.92 10.43 -28.43
N HIS A 589 13.03 11.18 -28.61
CA HIS A 589 13.29 12.55 -28.09
C HIS A 589 12.30 13.64 -28.55
N LYS A 590 11.35 13.35 -29.45
CA LYS A 590 10.37 14.34 -29.91
C LYS A 590 9.18 14.53 -28.97
N LEU A 591 9.01 13.67 -27.96
CA LEU A 591 7.97 13.84 -26.96
C LEU A 591 8.48 14.72 -25.81
N ARG A 592 7.96 15.96 -25.84
CA ARG A 592 8.04 17.04 -24.86
C ARG A 592 8.21 16.55 -23.41
N GLN A 593 8.94 17.29 -22.58
CA GLN A 593 8.83 17.18 -21.12
C GLN A 593 7.32 17.20 -20.78
N SER A 594 6.77 16.02 -20.48
CA SER A 594 5.34 15.89 -20.28
C SER A 594 4.97 16.77 -19.09
N GLU A 595 4.08 17.73 -19.32
CA GLU A 595 3.45 18.53 -18.26
C GLU A 595 2.71 17.65 -17.23
N ILE A 596 2.61 16.34 -17.48
CA ILE A 596 1.57 15.48 -16.97
C ILE A 596 2.13 14.45 -15.95
N GLY A 597 3.14 14.85 -15.20
CA GLY A 597 3.53 14.13 -13.97
C GLY A 597 4.19 12.77 -14.19
N VAL A 598 4.79 12.49 -15.35
CA VAL A 598 5.54 11.24 -15.62
C VAL A 598 6.95 11.57 -16.12
N GLU A 599 7.93 10.78 -15.68
CA GLU A 599 9.34 10.99 -16.00
C GLU A 599 9.73 10.21 -17.27
N TRP A 600 10.06 10.91 -18.36
CA TRP A 600 10.59 10.29 -19.58
C TRP A 600 12.12 10.39 -19.57
N VAL A 601 12.80 9.25 -19.60
CA VAL A 601 14.26 9.20 -19.44
C VAL A 601 14.86 8.27 -20.47
N ASN A 602 15.81 8.80 -21.25
CA ASN A 602 16.64 7.95 -22.10
C ASN A 602 17.43 6.97 -21.23
N ILE A 603 17.50 5.72 -21.66
CA ILE A 603 18.13 4.65 -20.88
C ILE A 603 19.56 4.95 -20.42
N SER A 604 20.36 5.65 -21.24
CA SER A 604 21.74 6.03 -20.88
C SER A 604 21.83 7.08 -19.75
N LYS A 605 20.73 7.82 -19.53
CA LYS A 605 20.64 8.88 -18.51
C LYS A 605 19.93 8.42 -17.24
N PHE A 606 19.33 7.24 -17.25
CA PHE A 606 18.59 6.73 -16.11
C PHE A 606 19.50 6.47 -14.91
N LYS A 607 19.12 7.03 -13.76
CA LYS A 607 19.81 6.88 -12.46
C LYS A 607 18.77 6.66 -11.37
N PHE A 608 19.07 5.79 -10.40
CA PHE A 608 18.19 5.48 -9.27
C PHE A 608 18.11 6.63 -8.24
N GLU A 609 19.24 7.31 -7.99
CA GLU A 609 19.34 8.47 -7.08
C GLU A 609 18.96 8.20 -5.62
N ASP A 610 19.21 6.98 -5.14
CA ASP A 610 18.90 6.52 -3.77
C ASP A 610 20.08 5.84 -3.06
N ASP A 611 21.30 6.04 -3.56
CA ASP A 611 22.57 5.56 -2.99
C ASP A 611 22.69 4.02 -2.85
N PHE A 612 21.74 3.24 -3.37
CA PHE A 612 21.80 1.77 -3.29
C PHE A 612 22.94 1.19 -4.13
N TYR A 613 23.14 1.73 -5.33
CA TYR A 613 24.28 1.42 -6.18
C TYR A 613 25.35 2.50 -5.97
N LEU A 614 26.53 2.09 -5.48
CA LEU A 614 27.70 2.96 -5.41
C LEU A 614 28.05 3.46 -6.81
N LYS A 615 28.36 4.75 -6.90
CA LYS A 615 28.69 5.43 -8.17
C LYS A 615 30.04 5.03 -8.71
#